data_AF-A0A2N1IDB0-F1
#
_entry.id   AF-A0A2N1IDB0-F1
#
_cell.length_a   1.000
_cell.length_b   1.000
_cell.length_c   1.000
_cell.angle_alpha   90.00
_cell.angle_beta   90.00
_cell.angle_gamma   90.00
#
_symmetry.space_group_name_H-M   'P 1'
#
loop_
_entity.id
_entity.type
_entity.pdbx_description
1 polymer ?
#
loop_
_entity_poly.entity_id
_entity_poly.type
_entity_poly.pdbx_seq_one_letter_code
_entity_poly.pdbx_strand_id
1 'polypeptide(L)'
;MDADSPLVLNRSRDNSQIFWASLAPMLPISFVVIENLDFNIYSISFLIFAYLVSLAFWFTNGTKPAAWIKDDILHIRDGVFGQDKLEKTKIETMYYEVDFHRNSAGNSSGEETDVHIIVIKLKGFSEWRLPIKDLEEHAEKLRLYHFINDNFYSLELRRL
;
A
#
# COMPACT_ATOMS: atom_id res chain seq x y z
N MET A 1 1.76 29.64 7.73
CA MET A 1 1.25 28.31 8.16
C MET A 1 0.70 27.67 6.90
N ASP A 2 1.44 26.73 6.32
CA ASP A 2 1.06 26.06 5.08
C ASP A 2 -0.14 25.13 5.36
N ALA A 3 -1.34 25.64 5.11
CA ALA A 3 -2.60 24.95 5.36
C ALA A 3 -2.94 23.87 4.31
N ASP A 4 -1.96 23.42 3.52
CA ASP A 4 -2.23 22.60 2.32
C ASP A 4 -1.30 21.38 2.16
N SER A 5 -0.48 21.10 3.18
CA SER A 5 0.29 19.85 3.19
C SER A 5 -0.58 18.70 3.68
N PRO A 6 -0.75 17.61 2.90
CA PRO A 6 -1.52 16.46 3.35
C PRO A 6 -0.90 15.89 4.63
N LEU A 7 -1.75 15.47 5.57
CA LEU A 7 -1.28 14.74 6.74
C LEU A 7 -0.93 13.32 6.31
N VAL A 8 0.25 12.84 6.69
CA VAL A 8 0.84 11.64 6.07
C VAL A 8 1.31 10.64 7.13
N LEU A 9 0.96 9.36 6.93
CA LEU A 9 1.57 8.20 7.57
C LEU A 9 2.67 7.64 6.65
N ASN A 10 3.92 7.90 7.03
CA ASN A 10 5.08 7.40 6.29
C ASN A 10 5.18 5.87 6.35
N ARG A 11 5.82 5.28 5.33
CA ARG A 11 6.09 3.84 5.29
C ARG A 11 7.02 3.40 6.41
N SER A 12 6.80 2.20 6.97
CA SER A 12 7.77 1.50 7.83
C SER A 12 8.80 0.73 7.02
N ARG A 13 8.42 0.21 5.83
CA ARG A 13 9.28 -0.68 5.06
C ARG A 13 10.51 0.03 4.51
N ASP A 14 11.63 -0.67 4.53
CA ASP A 14 12.86 -0.19 3.94
C ASP A 14 12.70 -0.02 2.41
N ASN A 15 13.04 1.18 1.93
CA ASN A 15 12.98 1.56 0.51
C ASN A 15 13.88 0.67 -0.36
N SER A 16 14.87 -0.01 0.23
CA SER A 16 15.75 -0.97 -0.45
C SER A 16 14.97 -2.15 -1.06
N GLN A 17 13.96 -2.69 -0.37
CA GLN A 17 13.17 -3.81 -0.88
C GLN A 17 12.33 -3.41 -2.10
N ILE A 18 11.76 -2.19 -2.08
CA ILE A 18 10.99 -1.64 -3.20
C ILE A 18 11.91 -1.37 -4.40
N PHE A 19 13.13 -0.91 -4.14
CA PHE A 19 14.16 -0.69 -5.16
C PHE A 19 14.50 -2.01 -5.88
N TRP A 20 14.83 -3.07 -5.13
CA TRP A 20 15.13 -4.37 -5.74
C TRP A 20 13.93 -4.99 -6.45
N ALA A 21 12.72 -4.86 -5.91
CA ALA A 21 11.50 -5.32 -6.58
C ALA A 21 11.25 -4.59 -7.91
N SER A 22 11.54 -3.28 -7.98
CA SER A 22 11.41 -2.51 -9.22
C SER A 22 12.43 -2.92 -10.29
N LEU A 23 13.60 -3.44 -9.87
CA LEU A 23 14.65 -3.94 -10.73
C LEU A 23 14.46 -5.41 -11.15
N ALA A 24 13.58 -6.17 -10.48
CA ALA A 24 13.37 -7.59 -10.77
C ALA A 24 13.04 -7.89 -12.26
N PRO A 25 12.24 -7.08 -12.97
CA PRO A 25 12.00 -7.26 -14.41
C PRO A 25 13.25 -7.04 -15.28
N MET A 26 14.30 -6.38 -14.77
CA MET A 26 15.54 -6.14 -15.51
C MET A 26 16.35 -7.42 -15.72
N LEU A 27 16.25 -8.40 -14.82
CA LEU A 27 16.98 -9.67 -14.95
C LEU A 27 16.61 -10.43 -16.24
N PRO A 28 15.34 -10.74 -16.52
CA PRO A 28 14.97 -11.41 -17.78
C PRO A 28 15.20 -10.53 -19.01
N ILE A 29 15.00 -9.21 -18.90
CA ILE A 29 15.26 -8.28 -20.02
C ILE A 29 16.74 -8.27 -20.39
N SER A 30 17.62 -8.23 -19.39
CA SER A 30 19.08 -8.29 -19.60
C SER A 30 19.48 -9.61 -20.25
N PHE A 31 18.88 -10.72 -19.80
CA PHE A 31 19.14 -12.05 -20.35
C PHE A 31 18.74 -12.15 -21.83
N VAL A 32 17.54 -11.68 -22.18
CA VAL A 32 17.06 -11.64 -23.58
C VAL A 32 17.99 -10.81 -24.47
N VAL A 33 18.45 -9.65 -23.97
CA VAL A 33 19.37 -8.77 -24.71
C VAL A 33 20.74 -9.44 -24.89
N ILE A 34 21.27 -10.11 -23.87
CA ILE A 34 22.55 -10.83 -23.96
C ILE A 34 22.48 -12.00 -24.96
N GLU A 35 21.37 -12.74 -24.99
CA GLU A 35 21.25 -13.93 -25.85
C GLU A 35 20.82 -13.63 -27.30
N ASN A 36 20.04 -12.56 -27.55
CA ASN A 36 19.36 -12.37 -28.83
C ASN A 36 19.74 -11.09 -29.58
N LEU A 37 20.46 -10.17 -28.94
CA LEU A 37 20.89 -8.93 -29.57
C LEU A 37 22.43 -8.90 -29.62
N ASP A 38 22.97 -8.63 -30.81
CA ASP A 38 24.35 -8.18 -30.89
C ASP A 38 24.51 -6.96 -29.98
N PHE A 39 25.54 -6.98 -29.12
CA PHE A 39 25.89 -5.84 -28.27
C PHE A 39 26.31 -4.67 -29.14
N ASN A 40 25.34 -3.85 -29.51
CA ASN A 40 25.47 -2.66 -30.32
C ASN A 40 24.83 -1.48 -29.59
N ILE A 41 24.95 -0.29 -30.15
CA ILE A 41 24.47 0.92 -29.48
C ILE A 41 22.96 0.90 -29.20
N TYR A 42 22.17 0.18 -30.00
CA TYR A 42 20.73 0.09 -29.83
C TYR A 42 20.34 -0.85 -28.67
N SER A 43 21.01 -1.99 -28.52
CA SER A 43 20.79 -2.88 -27.37
C SER A 43 21.22 -2.22 -26.05
N ILE A 44 22.33 -1.49 -26.05
CA ILE A 44 22.75 -0.68 -24.89
C ILE A 44 21.73 0.42 -24.57
N SER A 45 21.26 1.14 -25.59
CA SER A 45 20.25 2.20 -25.41
C SER A 45 18.94 1.66 -24.86
N PHE A 46 18.51 0.47 -25.31
CA PHE A 46 17.32 -0.20 -24.81
C PHE A 46 17.45 -0.60 -23.34
N LEU A 47 18.60 -1.14 -22.91
CA LEU A 47 18.87 -1.46 -21.51
C LEU A 47 18.85 -0.21 -20.62
N ILE A 48 19.50 0.87 -21.06
CA ILE A 48 19.49 2.15 -20.33
C ILE A 48 18.05 2.67 -20.20
N PHE A 49 17.27 2.63 -21.28
CA PHE A 49 15.87 3.04 -21.25
C PHE A 49 15.04 2.20 -20.28
N ALA A 50 15.18 0.88 -20.32
CA ALA A 50 14.50 -0.03 -19.40
C ALA A 50 14.87 0.25 -17.94
N TYR A 51 16.14 0.55 -17.66
CA TYR A 51 16.61 0.95 -16.34
C TYR A 51 16.00 2.27 -15.88
N LEU A 52 15.96 3.28 -16.75
CA LEU A 52 15.33 4.57 -16.44
C LEU A 52 13.83 4.43 -16.16
N VAL A 53 13.13 3.59 -16.90
CA VAL A 53 11.70 3.30 -16.67
C VAL A 53 11.51 2.62 -15.31
N SER A 54 12.33 1.63 -14.97
CA SER A 54 12.32 0.99 -13.65
C SER A 54 12.60 1.98 -12.51
N LEU A 55 13.59 2.86 -12.69
CA LEU A 55 13.95 3.88 -11.71
C LEU A 55 12.84 4.91 -11.53
N ALA A 56 12.23 5.39 -12.62
CA ALA A 56 11.08 6.29 -12.57
C ALA A 56 9.88 5.63 -11.86
N PHE A 57 9.67 4.33 -12.10
CA PHE A 57 8.64 3.55 -11.41
C PHE A 57 8.92 3.44 -9.91
N TRP A 58 10.18 3.28 -9.51
CA TRP A 58 10.59 3.30 -8.10
C TRP A 58 10.33 4.66 -7.45
N PHE A 59 10.73 5.77 -8.09
CA PHE A 59 10.50 7.11 -7.54
C PHE A 59 9.01 7.43 -7.36
N THR A 60 8.16 6.98 -8.28
CA THR A 60 6.72 7.26 -8.23
C THR A 60 5.95 6.37 -7.26
N ASN A 61 6.44 5.16 -6.95
CA ASN A 61 5.74 4.21 -6.09
C ASN A 61 6.40 3.95 -4.73
N GLY A 62 7.71 4.11 -4.62
CA GLY A 62 8.46 3.97 -3.37
C GLY A 62 8.27 5.14 -2.41
N THR A 63 8.04 6.35 -2.93
CA THR A 63 7.91 7.58 -2.14
C THR A 63 6.50 7.84 -1.62
N LYS A 64 5.50 7.13 -2.15
CA LYS A 64 4.12 7.29 -1.73
C LYS A 64 3.93 6.76 -0.30
N PRO A 65 3.24 7.51 0.57
CA PRO A 65 3.03 7.10 1.95
C PRO A 65 2.13 5.88 2.09
N ALA A 66 2.11 5.30 3.29
CA ALA A 66 1.24 4.19 3.64
C ALA A 66 -0.22 4.65 3.71
N ALA A 67 -0.48 5.78 4.36
CA ALA A 67 -1.78 6.44 4.36
C ALA A 67 -1.62 7.95 4.37
N TRP A 68 -2.63 8.68 3.88
CA TRP A 68 -2.64 10.14 3.98
C TRP A 68 -4.07 10.68 4.01
N ILE A 69 -4.22 11.88 4.56
CA ILE A 69 -5.48 12.61 4.59
C ILE A 69 -5.31 13.87 3.77
N LYS A 70 -6.22 14.05 2.80
CA LYS A 70 -6.29 15.26 1.99
C LYS A 70 -7.76 15.60 1.74
N ASP A 71 -8.14 16.86 1.94
CA ASP A 71 -9.50 17.35 1.67
C ASP A 71 -10.61 16.51 2.36
N ASP A 72 -10.40 16.12 3.63
CA ASP A 72 -11.29 15.21 4.38
C ASP A 72 -11.50 13.82 3.74
N ILE A 73 -10.58 13.41 2.86
CA ILE A 73 -10.51 12.08 2.27
C ILE A 73 -9.31 11.34 2.86
N LEU A 74 -9.58 10.22 3.52
CA LEU A 74 -8.57 9.28 3.95
C LEU A 74 -8.23 8.35 2.78
N HIS A 75 -6.95 8.31 2.47
CA HIS A 75 -6.37 7.44 1.46
C HIS A 75 -5.53 6.38 2.17
N ILE A 76 -5.89 5.11 1.98
CA ILE A 76 -5.15 3.98 2.55
C ILE A 76 -4.54 3.22 1.38
N ARG A 77 -3.22 3.04 1.41
CA ARG A 77 -2.54 2.25 0.39
C ARG A 77 -2.68 0.77 0.71
N ASP A 78 -3.05 0.01 -0.30
CA ASP A 78 -3.20 -1.43 -0.23
C ASP A 78 -2.22 -2.11 -1.20
N GLY A 79 -0.99 -2.33 -0.71
CA GLY A 79 0.12 -2.86 -1.50
C GLY A 79 0.64 -1.90 -2.58
N VAL A 80 1.18 -2.44 -3.68
CA VAL A 80 1.89 -1.62 -4.68
C VAL A 80 0.93 -0.80 -5.55
N PHE A 81 -0.23 -1.35 -5.88
CA PHE A 81 -1.17 -0.79 -6.87
C PHE A 81 -2.56 -0.44 -6.31
N GLY A 82 -2.94 -0.99 -5.15
CA GLY A 82 -4.24 -0.77 -4.54
C GLY A 82 -4.26 0.51 -3.71
N GLN A 83 -5.39 1.21 -3.77
CA GLN A 83 -5.64 2.35 -2.90
C GLN A 83 -7.14 2.43 -2.58
N ASP A 84 -7.45 2.43 -1.30
CA ASP A 84 -8.79 2.68 -0.78
C ASP A 84 -8.95 4.15 -0.42
N LYS A 85 -10.16 4.66 -0.62
CA LYS A 85 -10.52 6.06 -0.39
C LYS A 85 -11.78 6.14 0.44
N LEU A 86 -11.74 6.91 1.51
CA LEU A 86 -12.84 7.08 2.45
C LEU A 86 -13.08 8.57 2.68
N GLU A 87 -14.27 9.04 2.31
CA GLU A 87 -14.69 10.43 2.51
C GLU A 87 -15.37 10.58 3.87
N LYS A 88 -14.82 11.44 4.73
CA LYS A 88 -15.32 11.62 6.11
C LYS A 88 -16.80 11.97 6.16
N THR A 89 -17.28 12.78 5.22
CA THR A 89 -18.66 13.28 5.17
C THR A 89 -19.70 12.19 4.88
N LYS A 90 -19.28 11.09 4.24
CA LYS A 90 -20.13 9.96 3.87
C LYS A 90 -20.20 8.89 4.97
N ILE A 91 -19.29 8.91 5.93
CA ILE A 91 -19.22 7.95 7.04
C ILE A 91 -20.28 8.30 8.08
N GLU A 92 -21.06 7.29 8.46
CA GLU A 92 -22.02 7.33 9.57
C GLU A 92 -21.39 6.74 10.84
N THR A 93 -20.76 5.57 10.72
CA THR A 93 -19.98 4.94 11.79
C THR A 93 -18.73 4.26 11.22
N MET A 94 -17.70 4.17 12.04
CA MET A 94 -16.44 3.52 11.68
C MET A 94 -15.80 2.95 12.94
N TYR A 95 -15.34 1.70 12.89
CA TYR A 95 -14.62 1.04 13.96
C TYR A 95 -13.53 0.12 13.40
N TYR A 96 -12.57 -0.21 14.24
CA TYR A 96 -11.39 -0.98 13.87
C TYR A 96 -11.41 -2.33 14.58
N GLU A 97 -11.41 -3.42 13.81
CA GLU A 97 -11.32 -4.79 14.32
C GLU A 97 -9.89 -5.32 14.16
N VAL A 98 -9.36 -5.93 15.22
CA VAL A 98 -8.08 -6.66 15.22
C VAL A 98 -8.32 -8.14 15.54
N ASP A 99 -7.26 -8.95 15.42
CA ASP A 99 -7.28 -10.39 15.73
C ASP A 99 -8.21 -11.20 14.79
N PHE A 100 -8.49 -10.68 13.59
CA PHE A 100 -9.23 -11.43 12.57
C PHE A 100 -8.30 -12.39 11.84
N HIS A 101 -8.63 -13.67 11.86
CA HIS A 101 -7.84 -14.71 11.22
C HIS A 101 -8.44 -15.03 9.86
N ARG A 102 -7.68 -14.86 8.78
CA ARG A 102 -8.13 -15.26 7.43
C ARG A 102 -7.35 -16.47 6.95
N ASN A 103 -8.08 -17.50 6.49
CA ASN A 103 -7.51 -18.59 5.71
C ASN A 103 -6.91 -18.00 4.43
N SER A 104 -5.58 -17.98 4.35
CA SER A 104 -4.86 -17.52 3.18
C SER A 104 -5.14 -18.46 2.00
N ALA A 105 -5.93 -17.99 1.03
CA ALA A 105 -6.24 -18.74 -0.18
C ALA A 105 -4.95 -18.94 -1.00
N GLY A 106 -4.31 -20.10 -0.84
CA GLY A 106 -3.07 -20.47 -1.52
C GLY A 106 -1.97 -21.04 -0.63
N ASN A 107 -2.09 -20.94 0.71
CA ASN A 107 -1.17 -21.61 1.62
C ASN A 107 -1.68 -23.03 1.92
N SER A 108 -0.95 -24.04 1.44
CA SER A 108 -1.21 -25.45 1.77
C SER A 108 -0.93 -25.78 3.24
N SER A 109 -0.39 -24.84 4.03
CA SER A 109 -0.04 -25.01 5.45
C SER A 109 -1.23 -24.82 6.40
N GLY A 110 -2.34 -24.23 5.96
CA GLY A 110 -3.44 -23.87 6.86
C GLY A 110 -3.09 -22.78 7.88
N GLU A 111 -1.98 -22.06 7.67
CA GLU A 111 -1.63 -20.92 8.53
C GLU A 111 -2.64 -19.79 8.36
N GLU A 112 -3.29 -19.48 9.47
CA GLU A 112 -4.08 -18.27 9.65
C GLU A 112 -3.14 -17.08 9.74
N THR A 113 -3.33 -16.11 8.86
CA THR A 113 -2.64 -14.83 8.96
C THR A 113 -3.55 -13.85 9.69
N ASP A 114 -3.02 -13.16 10.70
CA ASP A 114 -3.68 -12.03 11.34
C ASP A 114 -4.05 -10.99 10.29
N VAL A 115 -5.26 -10.42 10.37
CA VAL A 115 -5.73 -9.37 9.49
C VAL A 115 -6.39 -8.30 10.35
N HIS A 116 -6.09 -7.04 10.07
CA HIS A 116 -6.86 -5.93 10.63
C HIS A 116 -8.00 -5.55 9.67
N ILE A 117 -9.16 -5.20 10.20
CA ILE A 117 -10.33 -4.82 9.41
C ILE A 117 -10.83 -3.45 9.88
N ILE A 118 -11.08 -2.57 8.92
CA ILE A 118 -11.85 -1.36 9.16
C ILE A 118 -13.30 -1.64 8.77
N VAL A 119 -14.22 -1.53 9.71
CA VAL A 119 -15.65 -1.64 9.42
C VAL A 119 -16.25 -0.26 9.32
N ILE A 120 -16.98 -0.03 8.23
CA ILE A 120 -17.44 1.28 7.81
C ILE A 120 -18.91 1.20 7.46
N LYS A 121 -19.72 2.07 8.06
CA LYS A 121 -21.09 2.31 7.63
C LYS A 121 -21.15 3.64 6.91
N LEU A 122 -21.51 3.60 5.63
CA LEU A 122 -21.78 4.82 4.87
C LEU A 122 -23.26 5.19 4.98
N LYS A 123 -23.56 6.49 4.92
CA LYS A 123 -24.94 6.99 4.97
C LYS A 123 -25.78 6.37 3.86
N GLY A 124 -26.85 5.66 4.25
CA GLY A 124 -27.77 5.01 3.31
C GLY A 124 -27.30 3.67 2.74
N PHE A 125 -26.17 3.13 3.22
CA PHE A 125 -25.66 1.82 2.83
C PHE A 125 -25.50 0.88 4.03
N SER A 126 -25.43 -0.41 3.75
CA SER A 126 -25.06 -1.41 4.75
C SER A 126 -23.61 -1.25 5.20
N GLU A 127 -23.28 -1.82 6.36
CA GLU A 127 -21.89 -1.91 6.81
C GLU A 127 -21.03 -2.66 5.79
N TRP A 128 -19.83 -2.13 5.57
CA TRP A 128 -18.83 -2.70 4.68
C TRP A 128 -17.53 -2.93 5.47
N ARG A 129 -16.91 -4.09 5.23
CA ARG A 129 -15.65 -4.49 5.85
C ARG A 129 -14.52 -4.28 4.87
N LEU A 130 -13.57 -3.43 5.23
CA LEU A 130 -12.36 -3.15 4.48
C LEU A 130 -11.17 -3.87 5.13
N PRO A 131 -10.70 -5.00 4.58
CA PRO A 131 -9.54 -5.70 5.11
C PRO A 131 -8.25 -4.95 4.77
N ILE A 132 -7.39 -4.75 5.75
CA ILE A 132 -6.05 -4.17 5.58
C ILE A 132 -5.10 -5.27 5.14
N LYS A 133 -4.67 -5.25 3.87
CA LYS A 133 -3.83 -6.33 3.33
C LYS A 133 -2.33 -6.09 3.55
N ASP A 134 -1.89 -4.83 3.64
CA ASP A 134 -0.49 -4.47 3.89
C ASP A 134 -0.22 -4.31 5.41
N LEU A 135 -0.14 -5.44 6.11
CA LEU A 135 -0.02 -5.47 7.56
C LEU A 135 1.34 -4.98 8.07
N GLU A 136 2.41 -5.17 7.29
CA GLU A 136 3.75 -4.66 7.63
C GLU A 136 3.74 -3.13 7.76
N GLU A 137 3.02 -2.45 6.87
CA GLU A 137 2.91 -1.00 6.87
C GLU A 137 1.92 -0.48 7.92
N HIS A 138 0.81 -1.18 8.10
CA HIS A 138 -0.36 -0.65 8.81
C HIS A 138 -0.63 -1.25 10.18
N ALA A 139 -0.33 -2.54 10.37
CA ALA A 139 -0.69 -3.30 11.56
C ALA A 139 0.36 -3.21 12.67
N GLU A 140 1.64 -3.00 12.33
CA GLU A 140 2.70 -2.86 13.34
C GLU A 140 2.29 -1.79 14.36
N LYS A 141 2.17 -2.18 15.63
CA LYS A 141 1.80 -1.29 16.75
C LYS A 141 0.55 -0.43 16.48
N LEU A 142 -0.42 -0.94 15.72
CA LEU A 142 -1.67 -0.23 15.41
C LEU A 142 -1.45 1.15 14.76
N ARG A 143 -0.37 1.32 13.98
CA ARG A 143 -0.01 2.60 13.35
C ARG A 143 -1.15 3.22 12.54
N LEU A 144 -1.83 2.43 11.70
CA LEU A 144 -2.95 2.93 10.91
C LEU A 144 -4.14 3.33 11.80
N TYR A 145 -4.45 2.54 12.83
CA TYR A 145 -5.51 2.87 13.78
C TYR A 145 -5.23 4.21 14.48
N HIS A 146 -4.02 4.40 15.03
CA HIS A 146 -3.64 5.65 15.69
C HIS A 146 -3.70 6.83 14.71
N PHE A 147 -3.19 6.65 13.50
CA PHE A 147 -3.23 7.69 12.48
C PHE A 147 -4.66 8.15 12.15
N ILE A 148 -5.61 7.21 11.99
CA ILE A 148 -7.01 7.53 11.70
C ILE A 148 -7.70 8.12 12.94
N ASN A 149 -7.49 7.52 14.12
CA ASN A 149 -8.13 7.93 15.36
C ASN A 149 -7.78 9.37 15.76
N ASP A 150 -6.50 9.73 15.58
CA ASP A 150 -6.00 11.02 16.04
C ASP A 150 -6.30 12.15 15.06
N ASN A 151 -6.56 11.84 13.78
CA ASN A 151 -6.60 12.85 12.71
C ASN A 151 -7.81 12.81 11.77
N PHE A 152 -8.55 11.70 11.70
CA PHE A 152 -9.62 11.53 10.71
C PHE A 152 -10.97 11.26 11.36
N TYR A 153 -11.09 10.19 12.14
CA TYR A 153 -12.34 9.72 12.73
C TYR A 153 -12.05 9.02 14.05
N SER A 154 -12.80 9.34 15.12
CA SER A 154 -12.63 8.67 16.41
C SER A 154 -13.04 7.21 16.28
N LEU A 155 -12.07 6.30 16.33
CA LEU A 155 -12.28 4.87 16.13
C LEU A 155 -12.48 4.18 17.47
N GLU A 156 -13.47 3.29 17.52
CA GLU A 156 -13.53 2.27 18.56
C GLU A 156 -12.65 1.08 18.13
N LEU A 157 -11.77 0.61 19.01
CA LEU A 157 -10.98 -0.60 18.79
C LEU A 157 -11.73 -1.81 19.37
N ARG A 158 -12.02 -2.79 18.50
CA ARG A 158 -12.67 -4.05 18.86
C ARG A 158 -11.72 -5.21 18.63
N ARG A 159 -11.69 -6.15 19.57
CA ARG A 159 -10.97 -7.42 19.46
C ARG A 159 -12.01 -8.52 19.31
N LEU A 160 -11.83 -9.38 18.31
CA LEU A 160 -12.72 -10.51 18.03
C LEU A 160 -12.13 -11.82 18.56
#